data_AF-A3JJF8-F1
#
_entry.id   AF-A3JJF8-F1
#
_cell.length_a   1.000
_cell.length_b   1.000
_cell.length_c   1.000
_cell.angle_alpha   90.00
_cell.angle_beta   90.00
_cell.angle_gamma   90.00
#
_symmetry.space_group_name_H-M   'P 1'
#
loop_
_entity.id
_entity.type
_entity.pdbx_description
1 polymer ?
#
loop_
_entity_poly.entity_id
_entity_poly.type
_entity_poly.pdbx_seq_one_letter_code
_entity_poly.pdbx_strand_id
1 'polypeptide(L)'
;MTEKVATNTPPPHPLFIVGLLAIPSSFLWGPLIILSLCCLGWWCHSIEKPRLLERHKTEAEGESIDLGKYQYPLTDCSMTRPMFSYFQHGFPQVRQLVTLQHMDSGTVQQFWLITRTAGPTTLHPIIF
;
A
#
# COMPACT_ATOMS: atom_id res chain seq x y z
N MET A 1 22.57 -62.46 43.91
CA MET A 1 21.33 -62.01 43.27
C MET A 1 21.23 -60.52 43.53
N THR A 2 21.57 -59.67 42.57
CA THR A 2 21.55 -58.21 42.71
C THR A 2 20.35 -57.66 41.94
N GLU A 3 19.36 -57.22 42.70
CA GLU A 3 18.10 -56.68 42.19
C GLU A 3 18.35 -55.25 41.67
N LYS A 4 18.16 -55.04 40.36
CA LYS A 4 18.24 -53.71 39.76
C LYS A 4 16.98 -52.94 40.12
N VAL A 5 17.11 -51.96 41.00
CA VAL A 5 16.06 -50.98 41.32
C VAL A 5 15.83 -50.11 40.07
N ALA A 6 14.76 -50.40 39.34
CA ALA A 6 14.28 -49.56 38.25
C ALA A 6 13.62 -48.31 38.86
N THR A 7 14.33 -47.19 38.85
CA THR A 7 13.77 -45.87 39.18
C THR A 7 12.80 -45.46 38.07
N ASN A 8 11.52 -45.78 38.25
CA ASN A 8 10.42 -45.32 37.41
C ASN A 8 10.11 -43.86 37.77
N THR A 9 10.69 -42.91 37.04
CA THR A 9 10.24 -41.51 37.09
C THR A 9 8.92 -41.37 36.32
N PRO A 10 7.90 -40.67 36.86
CA PRO A 10 6.65 -40.46 36.16
C PRO A 10 6.86 -39.59 34.91
N PRO A 11 6.13 -39.84 33.81
CA PRO A 11 6.28 -39.08 32.57
C PRO A 11 5.94 -37.60 32.81
N PRO A 12 6.69 -36.66 32.20
CA PRO A 12 6.44 -35.23 32.40
C PRO A 12 5.03 -34.85 31.95
N HIS A 13 4.34 -34.04 32.77
CA HIS A 13 2.98 -33.59 32.50
C HIS A 13 2.89 -32.89 31.12
N PRO A 14 1.86 -33.16 30.30
CA PRO A 14 1.76 -32.63 28.93
C PRO A 14 1.82 -31.09 28.86
N LEU A 15 1.34 -30.38 29.89
CA LEU A 15 1.45 -28.92 29.98
C LEU A 15 2.89 -28.43 30.08
N PHE A 16 3.78 -29.22 30.68
CA PHE A 16 5.21 -28.89 30.77
C PHE A 16 5.88 -28.99 29.40
N ILE A 17 5.53 -30.02 28.61
CA ILE A 17 6.02 -30.23 27.23
C ILE A 17 5.52 -29.10 26.30
N VAL A 18 4.24 -28.74 26.42
CA VAL A 18 3.64 -27.63 25.65
C VAL A 18 4.29 -26.29 26.00
N GLY A 19 4.53 -26.01 27.29
CA GLY A 19 5.21 -24.79 27.73
C GLY A 19 6.65 -24.70 27.20
N LEU A 20 7.41 -25.81 27.25
CA LEU A 20 8.80 -25.86 26.78
C LEU A 20 8.95 -25.70 25.25
N LEU A 21 7.91 -26.08 24.48
CA LEU A 21 7.88 -25.92 23.02
C LEU A 21 7.28 -24.56 22.57
N ALA A 22 6.35 -23.99 23.33
CA ALA A 22 5.71 -22.71 22.99
C ALA A 22 6.63 -21.50 23.22
N ILE A 23 7.55 -21.59 24.19
CA ILE A 23 8.51 -20.52 24.47
C ILE A 23 9.48 -20.30 23.28
N PRO A 24 10.20 -21.30 22.76
CA PRO A 24 11.12 -21.10 21.64
C PRO A 24 10.41 -20.74 20.32
N SER A 25 9.16 -21.18 20.11
CA SER A 25 8.41 -20.78 18.93
C SER A 25 8.08 -19.29 18.96
N SER A 26 7.57 -18.74 20.06
CA SER A 26 7.29 -17.29 20.14
C SER A 26 8.53 -16.41 19.89
N PHE A 27 9.72 -16.83 20.33
CA PHE A 27 10.99 -16.14 20.08
C PHE A 27 11.51 -16.23 18.63
N LEU A 28 11.20 -17.29 17.89
CA LEU A 28 11.57 -17.40 16.48
C LEU A 28 10.68 -16.55 15.56
N TRP A 29 9.37 -16.51 15.85
CA TRP A 29 8.40 -15.88 14.97
C TRP A 29 8.28 -14.37 15.18
N GLY A 30 8.51 -13.87 16.39
CA GLY A 30 8.48 -12.43 16.69
C GLY A 30 9.42 -11.61 15.80
N PRO A 31 10.74 -11.92 15.77
CA PRO A 31 11.71 -11.24 14.91
C PRO A 31 11.37 -11.36 13.41
N LEU A 32 10.86 -12.52 12.97
CA LEU A 32 10.47 -12.72 11.57
C LEU A 32 9.29 -11.84 11.16
N ILE A 33 8.28 -11.68 12.03
CA ILE A 33 7.14 -10.79 11.78
C ILE A 33 7.59 -9.33 11.74
N ILE A 34 8.44 -8.91 12.68
CA ILE A 34 8.98 -7.54 12.70
C ILE A 34 9.80 -7.28 11.44
N LEU A 35 10.69 -8.21 11.06
CA LEU A 35 11.48 -8.10 9.85
C LEU A 35 10.58 -8.02 8.61
N SER A 36 9.54 -8.85 8.53
CA SER A 36 8.56 -8.84 7.44
C SER A 36 7.88 -7.47 7.30
N LEU A 37 7.40 -6.89 8.41
CA LEU A 37 6.77 -5.57 8.40
C LEU A 37 7.76 -4.47 7.99
N CYS A 38 9.00 -4.52 8.47
CA CYS A 38 10.05 -3.59 8.08
C CYS A 38 10.40 -3.71 6.58
N CYS A 39 10.53 -4.92 6.06
CA CYS A 39 10.79 -5.16 4.64
C CYS A 39 9.63 -4.68 3.76
N LEU A 40 8.38 -4.89 4.18
CA LEU A 40 7.20 -4.39 3.47
C LEU A 40 7.14 -2.86 3.46
N GLY A 41 7.40 -2.23 4.62
CA GLY A 41 7.47 -0.78 4.73
C GLY A 41 8.58 -0.19 3.85
N TRP A 42 9.77 -0.78 3.89
CA TRP A 42 10.90 -0.41 3.05
C TRP A 42 10.59 -0.58 1.56
N TRP A 43 10.02 -1.72 1.16
CA TRP A 43 9.62 -1.98 -0.21
C TRP A 43 8.61 -0.94 -0.71
N CYS A 44 7.57 -0.66 0.09
CA CYS A 44 6.55 0.30 -0.29
C CYS A 44 7.13 1.72 -0.43
N HIS A 45 8.03 2.11 0.46
CA HIS A 45 8.66 3.43 0.44
C HIS A 45 9.70 3.60 -0.67
N SER A 46 10.58 2.61 -0.84
CA SER A 46 11.77 2.73 -1.69
C SER A 46 11.53 2.26 -3.12
N ILE A 47 10.54 1.39 -3.36
CA ILE A 47 10.28 0.80 -4.68
C ILE A 47 8.89 1.19 -5.19
N GLU A 48 7.84 0.93 -4.41
CA GLU A 48 6.47 1.12 -4.90
C GLU A 48 6.11 2.59 -5.08
N LYS A 49 6.50 3.45 -4.12
CA LYS A 49 6.29 4.89 -4.20
C LYS A 49 6.91 5.55 -5.44
N PRO A 50 8.23 5.42 -5.72
CA PRO A 50 8.81 6.04 -6.91
C PRO A 50 8.22 5.47 -8.19
N ARG A 51 7.97 4.15 -8.25
CA ARG A 51 7.34 3.49 -9.41
C ARG A 51 5.95 4.07 -9.71
N LEU A 52 5.12 4.25 -8.68
CA LEU A 52 3.77 4.81 -8.87
C LEU A 52 3.80 6.29 -9.22
N LEU A 53 4.74 7.05 -8.67
CA LEU A 53 4.91 8.46 -9.02
C LEU A 53 5.38 8.63 -10.47
N GLU A 54 6.32 7.80 -10.92
CA GLU A 54 6.79 7.79 -12.31
C GLU A 54 5.65 7.43 -13.26
N ARG A 55 4.94 6.33 -12.96
CA ARG A 55 3.75 5.92 -13.72
C ARG A 55 2.69 7.03 -13.79
N HIS A 56 2.42 7.68 -12.65
CA HIS A 56 1.48 8.78 -12.58
C HIS A 56 1.92 9.95 -13.46
N LYS A 57 3.22 10.31 -13.48
CA LYS A 57 3.74 11.34 -14.37
C LYS A 57 3.57 10.95 -15.83
N THR A 58 3.94 9.74 -16.22
CA THR A 58 3.81 9.29 -17.62
C THR A 58 2.36 9.29 -18.10
N GLU A 59 1.41 8.91 -17.23
CA GLU A 59 -0.02 8.90 -17.56
C GLU A 59 -0.66 10.30 -17.45
N ALA A 60 -0.15 11.18 -16.57
CA ALA A 60 -0.60 12.56 -16.45
C ALA A 60 -0.06 13.45 -17.57
N GLU A 61 1.20 13.27 -17.99
CA GLU A 61 1.86 14.02 -19.08
C GLU A 61 1.43 13.56 -20.49
N GLY A 62 0.40 12.70 -20.61
CA GLY A 62 -0.25 12.41 -21.88
C GLY A 62 -0.80 13.67 -22.54
N GLU A 63 -1.18 13.64 -23.81
CA GLU A 63 -1.51 14.86 -24.58
C GLU A 63 -2.85 15.50 -24.16
N SER A 64 -3.69 14.78 -23.41
CA SER A 64 -5.03 15.22 -23.02
C SER A 64 -5.64 14.39 -21.88
N ILE A 65 -6.56 15.01 -21.16
CA ILE A 65 -7.36 14.45 -20.07
C ILE A 65 -8.72 14.08 -20.64
N ASP A 66 -9.00 12.79 -20.77
CA ASP A 66 -10.30 12.29 -21.22
C ASP A 66 -11.29 12.26 -20.04
N LEU A 67 -12.26 13.19 -20.03
CA LEU A 67 -13.38 13.24 -19.09
C LEU A 67 -14.59 12.45 -19.60
N GLY A 68 -14.37 11.43 -20.44
CA GLY A 68 -15.37 10.51 -20.99
C GLY A 68 -16.28 11.12 -22.05
N LYS A 69 -16.72 12.37 -21.85
CA LYS A 69 -17.54 13.13 -22.80
C LYS A 69 -16.77 14.24 -23.52
N TYR A 70 -15.63 14.65 -22.96
CA TYR A 70 -14.79 15.74 -23.47
C TYR A 70 -13.32 15.47 -23.15
N GLN A 71 -12.45 15.70 -24.14
CA GLN A 71 -11.01 15.55 -24.05
C GLN A 71 -10.40 16.94 -23.91
N TYR A 72 -9.79 17.24 -22.76
CA TYR A 72 -9.21 18.56 -22.50
C TYR A 72 -7.68 18.50 -22.62
N PRO A 73 -7.06 19.42 -23.37
CA PRO A 73 -5.60 19.49 -23.43
C PRO A 73 -5.05 19.94 -22.07
N LEU A 74 -3.89 19.39 -21.67
CA LEU A 74 -3.29 19.76 -20.38
C LEU A 74 -2.87 21.23 -20.28
N THR A 75 -2.74 21.93 -21.42
CA THR A 75 -2.40 23.35 -21.47
C THR A 75 -3.41 24.21 -20.72
N ASP A 76 -4.66 23.75 -20.61
CA ASP A 76 -5.77 24.48 -20.01
C ASP A 76 -6.04 24.03 -18.56
N CYS A 77 -5.21 23.10 -18.06
CA CYS A 77 -5.34 22.48 -16.75
C CYS A 77 -4.24 22.98 -15.81
N SER A 78 -4.62 23.46 -14.63
CA SER A 78 -3.67 23.67 -13.52
C SER A 78 -3.64 22.45 -12.62
N MET A 79 -2.46 21.92 -12.35
CA MET A 79 -2.27 20.71 -11.56
C MET A 79 -1.48 21.00 -10.29
N THR A 80 -1.91 20.42 -9.18
CA THR A 80 -1.13 20.48 -7.93
C THR A 80 0.02 19.48 -7.95
N ARG A 81 0.86 19.46 -6.91
CA ARG A 81 1.85 18.39 -6.75
C ARG A 81 1.15 17.03 -6.55
N PRO A 82 1.69 15.93 -7.11
CA PRO A 82 1.17 14.60 -6.87
C PRO A 82 1.44 14.18 -5.42
N MET A 83 0.43 13.64 -4.77
CA MET A 83 0.48 13.18 -3.39
C MET A 83 0.38 11.66 -3.35
N PHE A 84 1.39 11.03 -2.77
CA PHE A 84 1.39 9.59 -2.53
C PHE A 84 0.67 9.26 -1.22
N SER A 85 -0.25 8.31 -1.28
CA SER A 85 -0.96 7.77 -0.11
C SER A 85 -0.66 6.29 0.03
N TYR A 86 -0.17 5.86 1.20
CA TYR A 86 0.25 4.48 1.45
C TYR A 86 -0.93 3.52 1.63
N PHE A 87 -2.04 3.99 2.21
CA PHE A 87 -3.15 3.12 2.65
C PHE A 87 -4.51 3.76 2.41
N GLN A 88 -4.82 4.11 1.18
CA GLN A 88 -6.15 4.64 0.88
C GLN A 88 -7.03 3.56 0.26
N HIS A 89 -8.02 3.10 1.03
CA HIS A 89 -8.80 1.89 0.75
C HIS A 89 -7.95 0.61 0.71
N GLY A 90 -6.91 0.55 1.56
CA GLY A 90 -6.07 -0.64 1.70
C GLY A 90 -4.95 -0.80 0.66
N PHE A 91 -4.86 0.08 -0.34
CA PHE A 91 -3.83 0.03 -1.38
C PHE A 91 -3.07 1.36 -1.51
N PRO A 92 -1.79 1.31 -1.91
CA PRO A 92 -1.05 2.52 -2.22
C PRO A 92 -1.54 3.14 -3.52
N GLN A 93 -1.64 4.46 -3.55
CA GLN A 93 -2.08 5.21 -4.71
C GLN A 93 -1.51 6.64 -4.73
N VAL A 94 -1.40 7.19 -5.93
CA VAL A 94 -1.03 8.59 -6.16
C VAL A 94 -2.29 9.36 -6.53
N ARG A 95 -2.43 10.55 -5.95
CA ARG A 95 -3.52 11.48 -6.23
C ARG A 95 -2.96 12.84 -6.62
N GLN A 96 -3.59 13.47 -7.60
CA GLN A 96 -3.26 14.83 -7.99
C GLN A 96 -4.57 15.57 -8.26
N LEU A 97 -4.67 16.79 -7.72
CA LEU A 97 -5.79 17.66 -7.98
C LEU A 97 -5.54 18.35 -9.32
N VAL A 98 -6.51 18.23 -10.22
CA VAL A 98 -6.53 18.90 -11.52
C VAL A 98 -7.67 19.89 -11.50
N THR A 99 -7.35 21.16 -11.74
CA THR A 99 -8.32 22.25 -11.85
C THR A 99 -8.36 22.70 -13.30
N LEU A 100 -9.53 22.52 -13.91
CA LEU A 100 -9.83 22.91 -15.28
C LEU A 100 -10.61 24.24 -15.24
N GLN A 101 -10.11 25.23 -15.97
CA GLN A 101 -10.80 26.52 -16.13
C GLN A 101 -11.40 26.59 -17.53
N HIS A 102 -12.73 26.59 -17.62
CA HIS A 102 -13.42 26.73 -18.90
C HIS A 102 -13.39 28.19 -19.33
N MET A 103 -12.68 28.50 -20.42
CA MET A 103 -12.59 29.87 -20.95
C MET A 103 -13.94 30.39 -21.45
N ASP A 104 -14.77 29.51 -22.04
CA ASP A 104 -16.04 29.90 -22.67
C ASP A 104 -17.15 30.20 -21.65
N SER A 105 -17.16 29.50 -20.50
CA SER A 105 -18.19 29.63 -19.47
C SER A 105 -17.72 30.36 -18.22
N GLY A 106 -16.40 30.59 -18.07
CA GLY A 106 -15.80 31.12 -16.84
C GLY A 106 -15.90 30.17 -15.63
N THR A 107 -16.38 28.93 -15.81
CA THR A 107 -16.56 27.98 -14.72
C THR A 107 -15.29 27.22 -14.42
N VAL A 108 -15.03 26.99 -13.13
CA VAL A 108 -13.92 26.14 -12.67
C VAL A 108 -14.46 24.77 -12.31
N GLN A 109 -13.86 23.71 -12.86
CA GLN A 109 -14.14 22.34 -12.50
C GLN A 109 -12.90 21.69 -11.91
N GLN A 110 -13.09 20.86 -10.89
CA GLN A 110 -12.00 20.18 -10.21
C GLN A 110 -12.16 18.67 -10.29
N PHE A 111 -11.05 17.97 -10.48
CA PHE A 111 -10.98 16.53 -10.64
C PHE A 111 -9.82 15.96 -9.82
N TRP A 112 -10.01 14.76 -9.29
CA TRP A 112 -8.92 13.95 -8.78
C TRP A 112 -8.42 13.01 -9.86
N LEU A 113 -7.17 13.18 -10.25
CA LEU A 113 -6.43 12.20 -11.02
C LEU A 113 -5.87 11.15 -10.04
N ILE A 114 -6.28 9.89 -10.18
CA ILE A 114 -5.91 8.81 -9.26
C ILE A 114 -5.22 7.67 -10.02
N THR A 115 -3.96 7.42 -9.68
CA THR A 115 -3.18 6.29 -10.19
C THR A 115 -3.01 5.25 -9.08
N ARG A 116 -3.42 4.02 -9.36
CA ARG A 116 -3.34 2.89 -8.44
C ARG A 116 -2.23 1.92 -8.86
N THR A 117 -1.85 1.00 -7.97
CA THR A 117 -0.90 -0.09 -8.25
C THR A 117 -1.25 -0.88 -9.50
N ALA A 118 -2.54 -1.18 -9.67
CA ALA A 118 -3.08 -1.93 -10.78
C ALA A 118 -4.27 -1.20 -11.42
N GLY A 119 -4.45 -1.41 -12.72
CA GLY A 119 -5.50 -0.76 -13.51
C GLY A 119 -5.10 0.62 -14.03
N PRO A 120 -5.94 1.24 -14.88
CA PRO A 120 -5.67 2.54 -15.49
C PRO A 120 -5.72 3.68 -14.47
N THR A 121 -5.03 4.79 -14.74
CA THR A 121 -5.29 6.05 -14.04
C THR A 121 -6.70 6.53 -14.35
N THR A 122 -7.38 7.00 -13.32
CA THR A 122 -8.80 7.37 -13.38
C THR A 122 -8.98 8.83 -12.97
N LEU A 123 -9.95 9.49 -13.60
CA LEU A 123 -10.36 10.85 -13.25
C LEU A 123 -11.68 10.79 -12.50
N HIS A 124 -11.71 11.40 -11.33
CA HIS A 124 -12.89 11.47 -10.49
C HIS A 124 -13.33 12.93 -10.31
N PRO A 125 -14.55 13.30 -10.73
CA PRO A 125 -15.04 14.66 -10.54
C PRO A 125 -15.22 14.98 -9.05
N ILE A 126 -14.85 16.20 -8.67
CA ILE A 126 -15.18 16.75 -7.36
C ILE A 126 -16.49 17.50 -7.54
N ILE A 127 -17.57 16.89 -7.08
CA ILE A 127 -18.88 17.51 -7.03
C ILE A 127 -18.94 18.29 -5.71
N PHE A 128 -19.04 19.62 -5.81
CA PHE A 128 -19.31 20.51 -4.68
C PHE A 128 -20.81 20.69 -4.48
#